data_AF-A0A1F3LJ84-F1
#
_entry.id   AF-A0A1F3LJ84-F1
#
_cell.length_a   1.000
_cell.length_b   1.000
_cell.length_c   1.000
_cell.angle_alpha   90.00
_cell.angle_beta   90.00
_cell.angle_gamma   90.00
#
_symmetry.space_group_name_H-M   'P 1'
#
loop_
_entity.id
_entity.type
_entity.pdbx_description
1 polymer ?
#
loop_
_entity_poly.entity_id
_entity_poly.type
_entity_poly.pdbx_seq_one_letter_code
_entity_poly.pdbx_strand_id
1 'polypeptide(L)' 'MYVYQNLISQHFSANCLYDPSCSDFSKQAVKRFGLVKGSLLTIDRLNRCNRIAATGLDPQTINEKSHRFNDPISKYK' A
#
# COMPACT_ATOMS: atom_id res chain seq x y z
N MET A 1 1.07 -28.96 3.38
CA MET A 1 0.29 -28.10 2.46
C MET A 1 -0.39 -26.91 3.16
N TYR A 2 0.18 -26.33 4.23
CA TYR A 2 -0.40 -25.18 4.96
C TYR A 2 0.43 -23.89 4.85
N VAL A 3 1.63 -23.98 4.28
CA VAL A 3 2.61 -22.90 4.23
C VAL A 3 2.21 -21.81 3.21
N TYR A 4 1.48 -22.21 2.15
CA TYR A 4 1.09 -21.30 1.07
C TYR A 4 -0.02 -20.32 1.49
N GLN A 5 -1.00 -20.79 2.28
CA GLN A 5 -2.10 -19.94 2.75
C GLN A 5 -1.60 -18.87 3.72
N ASN A 6 -0.65 -19.21 4.60
CA ASN A 6 -0.20 -18.29 5.66
C ASN A 6 0.73 -17.18 5.13
N LEU A 7 1.60 -17.49 4.16
CA LEU A 7 2.49 -16.49 3.56
C LEU A 7 1.75 -15.48 2.70
N ILE A 8 0.70 -15.92 1.98
CA ILE A 8 -0.12 -15.03 1.16
C ILE A 8 -1.11 -14.25 2.02
N SER A 9 -1.75 -14.85 3.03
CA SER A 9 -2.66 -14.13 3.94
C SER A 9 -1.97 -13.04 4.77
N GLN A 10 -0.66 -13.13 5.02
CA GLN A 10 0.07 -12.08 5.71
C GLN A 10 0.40 -10.87 4.81
N HIS A 11 0.56 -11.08 3.50
CA HIS A 11 0.77 -10.02 2.52
C HIS A 11 -0.55 -9.44 1.98
N PHE A 12 -1.58 -10.29 1.89
CA PHE A 12 -2.97 -9.99 1.52
C PHE A 12 -3.87 -10.05 2.76
N SER A 13 -3.48 -9.42 3.86
CA SER A 13 -4.30 -9.33 5.08
C SER A 13 -5.50 -8.41 4.85
N ALA A 14 -6.42 -8.76 3.94
CA ALA A 14 -7.78 -8.27 3.66
C ALA A 14 -8.05 -6.74 3.62
N ASN A 15 -7.11 -5.88 3.99
CA ASN A 15 -7.23 -4.44 4.13
C ASN A 15 -5.83 -3.85 3.93
N CYS A 16 -5.60 -3.16 2.80
CA CYS A 16 -4.39 -2.36 2.62
C CYS A 16 -4.37 -1.29 3.74
N LEU A 17 -3.22 -1.16 4.41
CA LEU A 17 -3.00 -0.20 5.49
C LEU A 17 -3.07 1.24 4.96
N TYR A 18 -2.83 1.41 3.66
CA TYR A 18 -2.80 2.71 3.02
C TYR A 18 -4.16 3.11 2.47
N ASP A 19 -4.46 4.39 2.57
CA ASP A 19 -5.56 5.06 1.89
C ASP A 19 -4.98 6.10 0.91
N PRO A 20 -5.33 6.07 -0.38
CA PRO A 20 -6.10 5.04 -1.08
C PRO A 20 -5.40 3.66 -1.10
N SER A 21 -6.18 2.61 -1.37
CA SER A 21 -5.70 1.23 -1.41
C SER A 21 -4.55 1.05 -2.40
N CYS A 22 -3.71 0.06 -2.16
CA CYS A 22 -2.55 -0.29 -2.97
C CYS A 22 -2.95 -0.55 -4.44
N SER A 23 -4.12 -1.15 -4.66
CA SER A 23 -4.70 -1.40 -5.99
C SER A 23 -5.22 -0.12 -6.65
N ASP A 24 -5.88 0.76 -5.90
CA ASP A 24 -6.33 2.05 -6.42
C ASP A 24 -5.18 3.00 -6.70
N PHE A 25 -4.14 2.96 -5.87
CA PHE A 25 -2.87 3.65 -6.11
C PHE A 25 -2.24 3.16 -7.41
N SER A 26 -2.16 1.85 -7.62
CA SER A 26 -1.60 1.26 -8.85
C SER A 26 -2.31 1.77 -10.10
N LYS A 27 -3.66 1.72 -10.11
CA LYS A 27 -4.47 2.22 -11.23
C LYS A 27 -4.19 3.70 -11.52
N GLN A 28 -4.15 4.53 -10.47
CA GLN A 28 -3.89 5.96 -10.59
C GLN A 28 -2.45 6.26 -11.03
N ALA A 29 -1.48 5.53 -10.50
CA ALA A 29 -0.06 5.69 -10.82
C ALA A 29 0.21 5.33 -12.28
N VAL A 30 -0.35 4.22 -12.77
CA VAL A 30 -0.27 3.84 -14.19
C VAL A 30 -0.95 4.88 -15.08
N LYS A 31 -2.11 5.41 -14.67
CA LYS A 31 -2.84 6.44 -15.43
C LYS A 31 -2.08 7.78 -15.51
N ARG A 32 -1.34 8.17 -14.46
CA ARG A 32 -0.61 9.45 -14.40
C ARG A 32 0.82 9.38 -14.94
N PHE A 33 1.56 8.33 -14.60
CA PHE A 33 3.00 8.20 -14.86
C PHE A 33 3.33 7.19 -15.96
N GLY A 34 2.32 6.51 -16.52
CA GLY A 34 2.50 5.42 -17.47
C GLY A 34 2.85 4.09 -16.80
N LEU A 35 2.91 3.02 -17.61
CA LEU A 35 3.14 1.65 -17.11
C LEU A 35 4.49 1.49 -16.39
N VAL A 36 5.56 2.09 -16.92
CA VAL A 36 6.92 1.90 -16.37
C VAL A 36 7.08 2.62 -15.03
N LYS A 37 6.88 3.94 -14.98
CA LYS A 37 7.05 4.70 -13.74
C LYS A 37 5.93 4.36 -12.73
N GLY A 38 4.70 4.11 -13.19
CA GLY A 38 3.59 3.70 -12.33
C GLY A 38 3.79 2.32 -11.68
N SER A 39 4.34 1.34 -12.41
CA SER A 39 4.66 0.02 -11.84
C SER A 39 5.80 0.11 -10.82
N LEU A 40 6.85 0.87 -11.09
CA LEU A 40 7.96 1.06 -10.14
C LEU A 40 7.49 1.68 -8.81
N LEU A 41 6.67 2.74 -8.85
CA LEU A 41 6.10 3.34 -7.64
C LEU A 41 5.20 2.36 -6.88
N THR A 42 4.41 1.58 -7.60
CA THR A 42 3.50 0.60 -7.00
C THR A 42 4.28 -0.53 -6.33
N ILE A 43 5.35 -1.01 -6.95
CA ILE A 43 6.20 -2.09 -6.42
C ILE A 43 6.94 -1.61 -5.16
N ASP A 44 7.50 -0.40 -5.15
CA ASP A 44 8.12 0.17 -3.94
C ASP A 44 7.11 0.23 -2.79
N ARG A 45 5.88 0.70 -3.05
CA ARG A 45 4.82 0.79 -2.05
C ARG A 45 4.32 -0.57 -1.58
N LEU A 46 4.23 -1.56 -2.48
CA LEU A 46 3.80 -2.92 -2.15
C LEU A 46 4.82 -3.64 -1.26
N ASN A 47 6.13 -3.44 -1.52
CA ASN A 47 7.19 -3.97 -0.65
C ASN A 47 7.13 -3.39 0.77
N ARG A 48 6.71 -2.13 0.92
CA ARG A 48 6.49 -1.48 2.23
C ARG A 48 5.18 -1.87 2.89
N CYS A 49 4.23 -2.43 2.15
CA CYS A 49 2.92 -2.84 2.65
C CYS A 49 3.01 -4.16 3.43
N ASN A 50 3.56 -4.10 4.64
CA ASN A 50 3.58 -5.22 5.58
C ASN A 50 3.22 -4.74 7.01
N ARG A 51 2.72 -5.66 7.85
CA ARG A 51 2.25 -5.34 9.22
C ARG A 51 3.38 -4.81 10.12
N ILE A 52 4.63 -5.16 9.83
CA ILE A 52 5.82 -4.75 10.58
C ILE A 52 6.16 -3.27 10.29
N ALA A 53 6.02 -2.84 9.04
CA ALA A 53 6.17 -1.45 8.62
C ALA A 53 5.04 -0.57 9.17
N ALA A 54 3.83 -1.14 9.34
CA ALA A 54 2.71 -0.47 9.97
C ALA A 54 3.00 -0.02 11.42
N THR A 55 3.78 -0.81 12.16
CA THR A 55 4.16 -0.53 13.55
C THR A 55 5.12 0.66 13.68
N GLY A 56 5.82 1.04 12.60
CA GLY A 56 6.73 2.18 12.56
C GLY A 56 6.12 3.48 12.02
N LEU A 57 4.82 3.49 11.68
CA LEU A 57 4.16 4.68 11.15
C LEU A 57 3.69 5.57 12.29
N ASP A 58 4.10 6.84 12.22
CA ASP A 58 3.73 7.86 13.18
C ASP A 58 2.20 8.09 13.17
N PRO A 59 1.52 8.08 14.34
CA PRO A 59 0.06 8.16 14.45
C PRO A 59 -0.53 9.46 13.89
N GLN A 60 0.28 10.49 13.63
CA GLN A 60 -0.18 11.77 13.07
C GLN A 60 -0.67 11.69 11.61
N THR A 61 -0.39 10.59 10.92
CA THR A 61 -0.73 10.38 9.49
C THR A 61 -1.91 9.41 9.29
N ILE A 62 -2.46 8.91 10.38
CA ILE A 62 -3.50 7.90 10.40
C ILE A 62 -4.87 8.59 10.37
N ASN A 63 -5.73 8.23 9.43
CA ASN A 63 -7.11 8.70 9.42
C ASN A 63 -7.87 8.14 10.64
N GLU A 64 -8.36 9.02 11.51
CA GLU A 64 -9.10 8.68 12.75
C GLU A 64 -10.29 7.73 12.48
N LYS A 65 -10.89 7.81 11.29
CA LYS A 65 -12.07 7.01 10.90
C LYS A 65 -11.75 5.60 10.40
N SER A 66 -10.56 5.35 9.87
CA SER A 66 -10.24 4.05 9.23
C SER A 66 -8.99 3.37 9.77
N HIS A 67 -8.23 4.04 10.65
CA HIS A 67 -6.91 3.58 11.10
C HIS A 67 -5.95 3.28 9.92
N ARG A 68 -6.13 3.95 8.78
CA ARG A 68 -5.30 3.81 7.57
C ARG A 68 -4.37 5.00 7.39
N PHE A 69 -3.18 4.74 6.86
CA PHE A 69 -2.17 5.75 6.52
C PHE A 69 -2.50 6.43 5.20
N ASN A 70 -2.62 7.75 5.19
CA ASN A 70 -2.89 8.49 3.95
C ASN A 70 -1.62 8.68 3.11
N ASP A 71 -1.56 8.08 1.92
CA ASP A 71 -0.47 8.30 0.95
C ASP A 71 -1.06 8.54 -0.46
N PRO A 72 -1.36 9.81 -0.82
CA PRO A 72 -1.96 10.13 -2.10
C PRO A 72 -0.92 10.19 -3.22
N ILE A 73 -1.34 9.91 -4.46
CA ILE A 73 -0.48 9.99 -5.66
C ILE A 73 0.17 11.36 -5.84
N SER A 74 -0.44 12.44 -5.34
CA SER A 74 0.05 13.82 -5.44
C SER A 74 1.39 14.05 -4.75
N LYS A 75 1.78 13.19 -3.80
CA LYS A 75 3.08 13.23 -3.13
C LYS A 75 4.23 12.92 -4.09
N TYR A 76 3.96 12.15 -5.13
CA TYR A 76 4.94 11.79 -6.15
C TYR A 76 4.78 12.75 -7.34
N LYS A 77 5.87 13.42 -7.73
CA LYS A 77 5.91 14.35 -8.87
C LYS A 77 6.84 13.80 -9.96
#